data_AF-A0A256GIP3-F1
#
_entry.id   AF-A0A256GIP3-F1
#
_cell.length_a   1.000
_cell.length_b   1.000
_cell.length_c   1.000
_cell.angle_alpha   90.00
_cell.angle_beta   90.00
_cell.angle_gamma   90.00
#
_symmetry.space_group_name_H-M   'P 1'
#
loop_
_entity.id
_entity.type
_entity.pdbx_description
1 polymer ?
#
loop_
_entity_poly.entity_id
_entity_poly.type
_entity_poly.pdbx_seq_one_letter_code
_entity_poly.pdbx_strand_id
1 'polypeptide(L)'
;MYAHVLVDEYQDVNRSSVALLKLLRPSGEHLWAVGDSKQSIYRFRGASSVNLTNLSTDFAGATGGRLTVNYRSSKEIVDTFSLFATTMNVTKDKESGLVAHRGQLGHVPEHCQVEFAADEIEALAESIEAFRTGGIDYR
;
A
#
# COMPACT_ATOMS: atom_id res chain seq x y z
N MET A 1 2.90 -22.02 -22.89
CA MET A 1 2.71 -20.58 -22.65
C MET A 1 1.56 -20.41 -21.67
N TYR A 2 1.63 -19.47 -20.72
CA TYR A 2 0.58 -19.28 -19.73
C TYR A 2 -0.64 -18.59 -20.35
N ALA A 3 -1.85 -19.09 -20.08
CA ALA A 3 -3.08 -18.53 -20.62
C ALA A 3 -3.44 -17.17 -20.00
N HIS A 4 -3.09 -16.99 -18.72
CA HIS A 4 -3.32 -15.79 -17.93
C HIS A 4 -2.07 -15.47 -17.11
N VAL A 5 -1.77 -14.18 -16.95
CA VAL A 5 -0.65 -13.70 -16.12
C VAL A 5 -1.21 -12.70 -15.12
N LEU A 6 -0.92 -12.92 -13.84
CA LEU A 6 -1.29 -12.02 -12.76
C LEU A 6 -0.02 -11.48 -12.12
N VAL A 7 0.05 -10.17 -11.94
CA VAL A 7 1.17 -9.48 -11.33
C VAL A 7 0.64 -8.69 -10.13
N ASP A 8 1.08 -9.07 -8.95
CA ASP A 8 0.83 -8.31 -7.73
C ASP A 8 1.96 -7.30 -7.46
N GLU A 9 1.70 -6.30 -6.63
CA GLU A 9 2.68 -5.26 -6.25
C GLU A 9 3.36 -4.57 -7.45
N TYR A 10 2.57 -4.27 -8.49
CA TYR A 10 3.09 -3.73 -9.76
C TYR A 10 3.79 -2.37 -9.62
N GLN A 11 3.52 -1.63 -8.54
CA GLN A 11 4.24 -0.39 -8.24
C GLN A 11 5.74 -0.61 -7.99
N ASP A 12 6.12 -1.81 -7.54
CA ASP A 12 7.50 -2.16 -7.17
C ASP A 12 8.26 -2.88 -8.29
N VAL A 13 7.61 -3.06 -9.44
CA VAL A 13 8.22 -3.63 -10.64
C VAL A 13 9.30 -2.69 -11.19
N ASN A 14 10.42 -3.25 -11.64
CA ASN A 14 11.48 -2.52 -12.35
C ASN A 14 11.36 -2.68 -13.88
N ARG A 15 12.16 -1.92 -14.63
CA ARG A 15 12.14 -1.94 -16.11
C ARG A 15 12.37 -3.33 -16.71
N SER A 16 13.20 -4.16 -16.08
CA SER A 16 13.49 -5.51 -16.57
C SER A 16 12.27 -6.42 -16.45
N SER A 17 11.49 -6.32 -15.36
CA SER A 17 10.26 -7.13 -15.25
C SER A 17 9.18 -6.62 -16.21
N VAL A 18 9.07 -5.31 -16.47
CA VAL A 18 8.18 -4.80 -17.54
C VAL A 18 8.59 -5.38 -18.90
N ALA A 19 9.89 -5.40 -19.22
CA ALA A 19 10.38 -5.99 -20.46
C ALA A 19 10.06 -7.49 -20.56
N LEU A 20 10.22 -8.24 -19.48
CA LEU A 20 9.83 -9.65 -19.40
C LEU A 20 8.32 -9.82 -19.64
N LEU A 21 7.48 -8.99 -19.03
CA LEU A 21 6.03 -9.04 -19.23
C LEU A 21 5.64 -8.77 -20.68
N LYS A 22 6.30 -7.80 -21.34
CA LYS A 22 6.10 -7.53 -22.78
C LYS A 22 6.51 -8.70 -23.66
N LEU A 23 7.54 -9.48 -23.28
CA LEU A 23 7.91 -10.69 -23.99
C LEU A 23 6.93 -11.84 -23.73
N LEU A 24 6.40 -11.96 -22.50
CA LEU A 24 5.45 -13.00 -22.12
C LEU A 24 4.05 -12.76 -22.68
N ARG A 25 3.58 -11.51 -22.71
CA ARG A 25 2.27 -11.10 -23.24
C ARG A 25 2.40 -9.81 -24.07
N PRO A 26 2.89 -9.89 -25.31
CA PRO A 26 3.06 -8.71 -26.17
C PRO A 26 1.77 -7.94 -26.42
N SER A 27 0.61 -8.63 -26.49
CA SER A 27 -0.69 -8.00 -26.67
C SER A 27 -1.30 -7.45 -25.37
N GLY A 28 -0.76 -7.81 -24.19
CA GLY A 28 -1.37 -7.50 -22.89
C GLY A 28 -2.69 -8.24 -22.60
N GLU A 29 -3.25 -9.00 -23.53
CA GLU A 29 -4.46 -9.78 -23.28
C GLU A 29 -4.23 -10.71 -22.09
N HIS A 30 -5.24 -10.90 -21.24
CA HIS A 30 -5.15 -11.77 -20.05
C HIS A 30 -4.00 -11.45 -19.07
N LEU A 31 -3.37 -10.27 -19.18
CA LEU A 31 -2.46 -9.74 -18.18
C LEU A 31 -3.26 -8.90 -17.20
N TRP A 32 -3.18 -9.26 -15.92
CA TRP A 32 -3.76 -8.52 -14.82
C TRP A 32 -2.65 -8.01 -13.93
N ALA A 33 -2.69 -6.73 -13.59
CA ALA A 33 -1.74 -6.13 -12.67
C ALA A 33 -2.52 -5.43 -11.55
N VAL A 34 -2.07 -5.62 -10.32
CA VAL A 34 -2.57 -4.95 -9.13
C VAL A 34 -1.41 -4.22 -8.47
N GLY A 35 -1.67 -3.04 -7.94
CA GLY A 35 -0.67 -2.30 -7.20
C GLY A 35 -1.23 -1.01 -6.61
N ASP A 36 -0.48 -0.44 -5.68
CA ASP A 36 -0.77 0.85 -5.07
C ASP A 36 0.47 1.74 -5.19
N SER A 37 0.37 2.78 -6.02
CA SER A 37 1.41 3.78 -6.18
C SER A 37 1.95 4.34 -4.86
N LYS A 38 1.10 4.53 -3.83
CA LYS A 38 1.47 5.10 -2.53
C LYS A 38 2.24 4.10 -1.65
N GLN A 39 2.33 2.84 -2.06
CA GLN A 39 3.09 1.78 -1.40
C GLN A 39 4.42 1.48 -2.11
N SER A 40 4.80 2.25 -3.13
CA SER A 40 6.07 2.08 -3.85
C SER A 40 7.28 2.48 -3.00
N ILE A 41 7.81 1.55 -2.21
CA ILE A 41 8.95 1.78 -1.30
C ILE A 41 10.29 1.25 -1.85
N TYR A 42 10.30 0.50 -2.95
CA TYR A 42 11.52 -0.11 -3.50
C TYR A 42 12.26 0.73 -4.54
N ARG A 43 12.11 2.06 -4.53
CA ARG A 43 12.77 2.97 -5.50
C ARG A 43 14.28 2.80 -5.54
N PHE A 44 14.92 2.53 -4.40
CA PHE A 44 16.36 2.27 -4.29
C PHE A 44 16.83 1.03 -5.08
N ARG A 45 15.91 0.12 -5.44
CA ARG A 45 16.16 -1.06 -6.29
C ARG A 45 15.74 -0.85 -7.74
N GLY A 46 15.46 0.39 -8.14
CA GLY A 46 15.02 0.74 -9.48
C GLY A 46 13.54 0.49 -9.77
N ALA A 47 12.72 0.24 -8.74
CA ALA A 47 11.28 0.29 -8.86
C ALA A 47 10.79 1.70 -9.17
N SER A 48 9.64 1.81 -9.83
CA SER A 48 9.06 3.10 -10.17
C SER A 48 7.53 3.02 -10.14
N SER A 49 6.91 3.79 -9.25
CA SER A 49 5.45 3.96 -9.19
C SER A 49 4.85 4.45 -10.52
N VAL A 50 5.66 5.08 -11.37
CA VAL A 50 5.29 5.48 -12.73
C VAL A 50 4.90 4.27 -13.59
N ASN A 51 5.44 3.08 -13.32
CA ASN A 51 5.10 1.87 -14.07
C ASN A 51 3.60 1.54 -13.94
N LEU A 52 3.03 1.71 -12.74
CA LEU A 52 1.59 1.52 -12.53
C LEU A 52 0.75 2.52 -13.33
N THR A 53 1.20 3.78 -13.40
CA THR A 53 0.54 4.82 -14.22
C THR A 53 0.68 4.55 -15.71
N ASN A 54 1.81 3.99 -16.13
CA ASN A 54 2.11 3.70 -17.53
C ASN A 54 1.53 2.37 -18.01
N LEU A 55 0.88 1.59 -17.16
CA LEU A 55 0.35 0.27 -17.54
C LEU A 55 -0.55 0.36 -18.78
N SER A 56 -1.43 1.37 -18.86
CA SER A 56 -2.30 1.61 -20.01
C SER A 56 -1.56 2.05 -21.27
N THR A 57 -0.38 2.64 -21.12
CA THR A 57 0.51 3.03 -22.23
C THR A 57 1.35 1.84 -22.69
N ASP A 58 1.82 1.02 -21.76
CA ASP A 58 2.65 -0.16 -22.01
C ASP A 58 1.85 -1.31 -22.64
N PHE A 59 0.56 -1.40 -22.31
CA PHE A 59 -0.38 -2.40 -22.82
C PHE A 59 -1.65 -1.70 -23.31
N ALA A 60 -1.69 -1.38 -24.60
CA ALA A 60 -2.81 -0.68 -25.21
C ALA A 60 -4.13 -1.46 -25.02
N GLY A 61 -5.19 -0.76 -24.62
CA GLY A 61 -6.48 -1.38 -24.31
C GLY A 61 -6.63 -1.90 -22.88
N ALA A 62 -5.64 -1.71 -22.01
CA ALA A 62 -5.80 -1.98 -20.59
C ALA A 62 -6.98 -1.19 -20.02
N THR A 63 -7.83 -1.87 -19.27
CA THR A 63 -8.90 -1.27 -18.48
C THR A 63 -8.48 -1.27 -17.01
N GLY A 64 -8.91 -0.26 -16.26
CA GLY A 64 -8.53 -0.09 -14.87
C GLY A 64 -9.71 0.31 -14.01
N GLY A 65 -9.62 -0.04 -12.72
CA GLY A 65 -10.56 0.37 -11.69
C GLY A 65 -9.81 0.64 -10.38
N ARG A 66 -10.40 1.47 -9.52
CA ARG A 66 -9.85 1.79 -8.20
C ARG A 66 -10.66 1.08 -7.13
N LEU A 67 -9.99 0.33 -6.26
CA LEU A 67 -10.61 -0.24 -5.07
C LEU A 67 -10.51 0.77 -3.92
N THR A 68 -11.65 1.22 -3.42
CA THR A 68 -11.71 2.29 -2.40
C THR A 68 -12.07 1.78 -1.01
N VAL A 69 -12.49 0.52 -0.86
CA VAL A 69 -12.90 -0.04 0.43
C VAL A 69 -11.73 -0.74 1.10
N ASN A 70 -11.38 -0.29 2.31
CA ASN A 70 -10.37 -0.91 3.16
C ASN A 70 -11.03 -1.88 4.14
N TYR A 71 -10.72 -3.17 4.00
CA TYR A 71 -11.24 -4.24 4.85
C TYR A 71 -10.32 -4.60 6.04
N ARG A 72 -9.12 -4.01 6.10
CA ARG A 72 -8.08 -4.35 7.08
C ARG A 72 -8.14 -3.48 8.33
N SER A 73 -8.39 -2.19 8.17
CA SER A 73 -8.20 -1.19 9.22
C SER A 73 -9.53 -0.57 9.65
N SER A 74 -9.56 -0.05 10.88
CA SER A 74 -10.71 0.73 11.37
C SER A 74 -10.79 2.09 10.72
N LYS A 75 -11.92 2.78 10.90
CA LYS A 75 -12.14 4.12 10.38
C LYS A 75 -11.05 5.11 10.80
N GLU A 76 -10.63 5.08 12.06
CA GLU A 76 -9.66 6.02 12.61
C GLU A 76 -8.30 5.88 11.90
N ILE A 77 -7.82 4.65 11.69
CA ILE A 77 -6.58 4.39 10.96
C ILE A 77 -6.70 4.81 9.48
N VAL A 78 -7.82 4.47 8.83
CA VAL A 78 -8.05 4.80 7.42
C VAL A 78 -8.12 6.30 7.21
N ASP A 79 -8.84 7.02 8.07
CA ASP A 79 -8.96 8.48 8.00
C ASP A 79 -7.60 9.16 8.20
N THR A 80 -6.81 8.73 9.20
CA THR A 80 -5.45 9.25 9.42
C THR A 80 -4.55 9.02 8.20
N PHE A 81 -4.58 7.82 7.62
CA PHE A 81 -3.85 7.53 6.38
C PHE A 81 -4.33 8.38 5.21
N SER A 82 -5.65 8.48 4.98
CA SER A 82 -6.20 9.24 3.86
C SER A 82 -5.84 10.72 3.95
N LEU A 83 -5.78 11.29 5.17
CA LEU A 83 -5.28 12.64 5.40
C LEU A 83 -3.78 12.74 5.03
N PHE A 84 -2.93 11.88 5.60
CA PHE A 84 -1.49 11.88 5.31
C PHE A 84 -1.19 11.68 3.82
N ALA A 85 -1.92 10.80 3.15
CA ALA A 85 -1.77 10.48 1.74
C ALA A 85 -1.97 11.70 0.82
N THR A 86 -2.72 12.73 1.26
CA THR A 86 -2.86 13.99 0.50
C THR A 86 -1.57 14.80 0.42
N THR A 87 -0.63 14.57 1.35
CA THR A 87 0.66 15.25 1.43
C THR A 87 1.75 14.57 0.58
N MET A 88 1.48 13.37 0.07
CA MET A 88 2.44 12.57 -0.68
C MET A 88 2.60 13.04 -2.14
N ASN A 89 3.83 13.29 -2.57
CA ASN A 89 4.16 13.64 -3.97
C ASN A 89 4.39 12.40 -4.87
N VAL A 90 3.58 11.35 -4.71
CA VAL A 90 3.81 10.05 -5.38
C VAL A 90 3.01 9.90 -6.67
N THR A 91 1.86 10.57 -6.79
CA THR A 91 1.00 10.53 -7.99
C THR A 91 0.37 11.88 -8.32
N LYS A 92 0.04 12.10 -9.59
CA LYS A 92 -0.87 13.18 -10.00
C LYS A 92 -2.31 12.95 -9.53
N ASP A 93 -2.64 11.71 -9.19
CA ASP A 93 -3.92 11.33 -8.64
C ASP A 93 -4.03 11.80 -7.18
N LYS A 94 -4.86 12.84 -6.99
CA LYS A 94 -5.15 13.43 -5.69
C LYS A 94 -6.27 12.69 -4.95
N GLU A 95 -6.93 11.72 -5.59
CA GLU A 95 -7.97 10.95 -4.92
C GLU A 95 -7.33 9.85 -4.05
N SER A 96 -7.10 10.16 -2.77
CA SER A 96 -6.61 9.22 -1.75
C SER A 96 -7.69 8.66 -0.84
N GLY A 97 -8.97 9.02 -1.08
CA GLY A 97 -10.08 8.62 -0.24
C GLY A 97 -10.26 7.10 -0.23
N LEU A 98 -10.12 6.51 0.96
CA LEU A 98 -10.48 5.13 1.25
C LEU A 98 -11.66 5.13 2.24
N VAL A 99 -12.49 4.10 2.19
CA VAL A 99 -13.63 3.90 3.10
C VAL A 99 -13.36 2.66 3.94
N ALA A 100 -13.34 2.80 5.26
CA ALA A 100 -13.15 1.67 6.17
C ALA A 100 -14.41 0.80 6.25
N HIS A 101 -14.25 -0.51 6.11
CA HIS A 101 -15.32 -1.49 6.32
C HIS A 101 -15.50 -1.87 7.80
N ARG A 102 -14.42 -1.90 8.60
CA ARG A 102 -14.43 -2.41 9.99
C ARG A 102 -15.15 -1.49 11.01
N GLY A 103 -15.78 -0.41 10.55
CA GLY A 103 -16.45 0.57 11.43
C GLY A 103 -15.47 1.38 12.28
N GLN A 104 -16.01 2.03 13.30
CA GLN A 104 -15.25 2.80 14.29
C GLN A 104 -14.93 1.91 15.50
N LEU A 105 -13.70 1.99 15.99
CA LEU A 105 -13.28 1.33 17.22
C LEU A 105 -13.32 2.27 18.43
N GLY A 106 -13.40 3.58 18.21
CA GLY A 106 -13.41 4.59 19.29
C GLY A 106 -12.02 4.92 19.84
N HIS A 107 -10.96 4.34 19.26
CA HIS A 107 -9.57 4.62 19.59
C HIS A 107 -8.88 5.25 18.37
N VAL A 108 -8.27 6.42 18.58
CA VAL A 108 -7.51 7.12 17.53
C VAL A 108 -6.03 6.73 17.59
N PRO A 109 -5.30 6.80 16.47
CA PRO A 109 -3.84 6.64 16.50
C PRO A 109 -3.18 7.64 17.45
N GLU A 110 -2.32 7.14 18.33
CA GLU A 110 -1.60 7.94 19.33
C GLU A 110 -0.14 8.15 18.90
N HIS A 111 0.40 9.32 19.21
CA HIS A 111 1.81 9.64 19.04
C HIS A 111 2.45 9.78 20.42
N CYS A 112 3.17 8.73 20.84
CA CYS A 112 3.87 8.69 22.11
C CYS A 112 5.31 9.18 21.93
N GLN A 113 5.79 10.02 22.84
CA GLN A 113 7.15 10.56 22.83
C GLN A 113 7.82 10.27 24.17
N VAL A 114 9.10 9.90 24.12
CA VAL A 114 9.98 9.71 25.28
C VAL A 114 11.07 10.77 25.29
N GLU A 115 11.66 11.04 26.45
CA GLU A 115 12.69 12.07 26.59
C GLU A 115 14.02 11.63 25.98
N PHE A 116 14.42 10.37 26.19
CA PHE A 116 15.65 9.81 25.63
C PHE A 116 15.39 8.59 24.76
N ALA A 117 16.21 8.41 23.71
CA ALA A 117 16.11 7.26 22.82
C ALA A 117 16.28 5.90 23.54
N ALA A 118 17.00 5.89 24.66
CA ALA A 118 17.15 4.69 25.49
C ALA A 118 15.82 4.23 26.12
N ASP A 119 14.89 5.16 26.35
CA ASP A 119 13.62 4.90 27.02
C ASP A 119 12.55 4.36 26.06
N GLU A 120 12.77 4.45 24.75
CA GLU A 120 11.79 4.04 23.73
C GLU A 120 11.43 2.55 23.82
N ILE A 121 12.44 1.71 24.09
CA ILE A 121 12.25 0.27 24.21
C ILE A 121 11.43 -0.06 25.46
N GLU A 122 11.71 0.60 26.58
CA GLU A 122 10.99 0.39 27.84
C GLU A 122 9.53 0.84 27.72
N ALA A 123 9.29 2.04 27.21
CA ALA A 123 7.93 2.56 26.97
C ALA A 123 7.12 1.67 26.01
N LEU A 124 7.75 1.14 24.96
CA LEU A 124 7.09 0.20 24.04
C LEU A 124 6.75 -1.12 24.74
N ALA A 125 7.66 -1.67 25.54
CA ALA A 125 7.42 -2.91 26.29
C ALA A 125 6.28 -2.75 27.30
N GLU A 126 6.25 -1.63 28.04
CA GLU A 126 5.15 -1.30 28.95
C GLU A 126 3.81 -1.18 28.24
N SER A 127 3.77 -0.50 27.09
CA SER A 127 2.55 -0.35 26.28
C SER A 127 2.02 -1.71 25.81
N ILE A 128 2.91 -2.58 25.33
CA ILE A 128 2.56 -3.93 24.89
C ILE A 128 1.99 -4.76 26.06
N GLU A 129 2.61 -4.71 27.25
CA GLU A 129 2.11 -5.41 28.43
C GLU A 129 0.77 -4.83 28.94
N ALA A 130 0.56 -3.52 28.84
CA ALA A 130 -0.72 -2.90 29.13
C ALA A 130 -1.83 -3.42 28.20
N PHE A 131 -1.56 -3.54 26.90
CA PHE A 131 -2.51 -4.16 25.97
C PHE A 131 -2.74 -5.65 26.26
N ARG A 132 -1.70 -6.38 26.66
CA ARG A 132 -1.81 -7.79 27.03
C ARG A 132 -2.67 -8.00 28.26
N THR A 133 -2.43 -7.23 29.31
CA THR A 133 -3.26 -7.24 30.52
C THR A 133 -4.70 -6.77 30.24
N GLY A 134 -4.89 -5.93 29.23
CA GLY A 134 -6.19 -5.55 28.67
C GLY A 134 -6.87 -6.62 27.80
N GLY A 135 -6.26 -7.80 27.61
CA GLY A 135 -6.85 -8.93 26.90
C GLY A 135 -6.45 -9.07 25.42
N ILE A 136 -5.39 -8.38 24.98
CA ILE A 136 -4.85 -8.54 23.62
C ILE A 136 -3.63 -9.48 23.66
N ASP A 137 -3.77 -10.68 23.12
CA ASP A 137 -2.69 -11.67 23.11
C ASP A 137 -1.52 -11.28 22.18
N TYR A 138 -0.32 -11.77 22.51
CA TYR A 138 0.76 -11.88 21.53
C TYR A 138 0.31 -12.81 20.41
N ARG A 139 0.30 -12.31 19.18
CA ARG A 139 0.07 -13.13 17.97
C ARG A 139 1.39 -13.51 17.33
#